data_AF-X1QAN1-F1
#
_entry.id   AF-X1QAN1-F1
#
_cell.length_a   1.000
_cell.length_b   1.000
_cell.length_c   1.000
_cell.angle_alpha   90.00
_cell.angle_beta   90.00
_cell.angle_gamma   90.00
#
_symmetry.space_group_name_H-M   'P 1'
#
loop_
_entity.id
_entity.type
_entity.pdbx_description
1 polymer ?
#
loop_
_entity_poly.entity_id
_entity_poly.type
_entity_poly.pdbx_seq_one_letter_code
_entity_poly.pdbx_strand_id
1 'polypeptide(L)'
;MCAAWELPLGSDEEIFGSTFRQRKAELEEQGVLRERRQRWYLSPRIAYPAQGINIRSTSGENFAVVDTSSDSLLETVEASVAFFQIHPGAIYLHQGESYLVTDLDLANRTAYAEPTTASYYTQTKEIEYLRIVKRTRSRSCGLVKVYLGEVEVTNTVVGFKKKAQFTEEVIGEEPLDLPPQHFPTVALWFDLPPEVIDRLDREQLDFAGGLHATEHA
;
A
#
# COMPACT_ATOMS: atom_id res chain seq x y z
N MET A 1 -9.93 -21.58 0.10
CA MET A 1 -8.67 -22.37 0.09
C MET A 1 -8.23 -22.75 1.48
N CYS A 2 -7.96 -21.81 2.40
CA CYS A 2 -7.58 -22.12 3.79
C CYS A 2 -8.61 -23.00 4.50
N ALA A 3 -9.90 -22.66 4.42
CA ALA A 3 -10.97 -23.50 4.99
C ALA A 3 -10.93 -24.95 4.46
N ALA A 4 -10.69 -25.14 3.15
CA ALA A 4 -10.60 -26.46 2.52
C ALA A 4 -9.33 -27.26 2.90
N TRP A 5 -8.31 -26.58 3.44
CA TRP A 5 -7.11 -27.20 4.00
C TRP A 5 -7.38 -27.73 5.42
N GLU A 6 -8.13 -26.97 6.22
CA GLU A 6 -8.51 -27.33 7.59
C GLU A 6 -9.56 -28.45 7.60
N LEU A 7 -10.62 -28.31 6.79
CA LEU A 7 -11.69 -29.28 6.68
C LEU A 7 -12.23 -29.35 5.23
N PRO A 8 -12.50 -30.54 4.67
CA PRO A 8 -13.07 -30.64 3.33
C PRO A 8 -14.42 -29.92 3.27
N LEU A 9 -14.59 -29.07 2.25
CA LEU A 9 -15.80 -28.27 2.09
C LEU A 9 -16.99 -29.17 1.70
N GLY A 10 -18.16 -28.87 2.24
CA GLY A 10 -19.42 -29.53 1.93
C GLY A 10 -20.49 -28.52 1.51
N SER A 11 -21.62 -28.57 2.20
CA SER A 11 -22.73 -27.61 2.08
C SER A 11 -22.58 -26.52 3.14
N ASP A 12 -21.53 -25.73 3.03
CA ASP A 12 -21.16 -24.70 4.01
C ASP A 12 -21.68 -23.30 3.62
N GLU A 13 -22.74 -23.23 2.79
CA GLU A 13 -23.34 -21.98 2.33
C GLU A 13 -23.77 -21.05 3.47
N GLU A 14 -24.21 -21.62 4.59
CA GLU A 14 -24.62 -20.84 5.77
C GLU A 14 -23.43 -20.10 6.41
N ILE A 15 -22.22 -20.63 6.27
CA ILE A 15 -20.99 -20.07 6.86
C ILE A 15 -20.34 -19.08 5.90
N PHE A 16 -20.21 -19.44 4.62
CA PHE A 16 -19.48 -18.65 3.62
C PHE A 16 -20.37 -17.74 2.78
N GLY A 17 -21.69 -17.81 2.96
CA GLY A 17 -22.67 -16.94 2.32
C GLY A 17 -23.00 -17.31 0.87
N SER A 18 -23.76 -16.41 0.23
CA SER A 18 -24.41 -16.66 -1.07
C SER A 18 -23.45 -16.91 -2.24
N THR A 19 -22.21 -16.41 -2.16
CA THR A 19 -21.21 -16.58 -3.22
C THR A 19 -20.45 -17.92 -3.12
N PHE A 20 -20.65 -18.69 -2.04
CA PHE A 20 -19.90 -19.92 -1.77
C PHE A 20 -19.93 -20.92 -2.92
N ARG A 21 -21.12 -21.21 -3.47
CA ARG A 21 -21.25 -22.19 -4.57
C ARG A 21 -20.48 -21.76 -5.81
N GLN A 22 -20.58 -20.48 -6.16
CA GLN A 22 -19.86 -19.92 -7.31
C GLN A 22 -18.35 -20.04 -7.10
N ARG A 23 -17.85 -19.56 -5.96
CA ARG A 23 -16.41 -19.61 -5.64
C ARG A 23 -15.87 -21.03 -5.54
N LYS A 24 -16.65 -21.96 -4.99
CA LYS A 24 -16.29 -23.38 -4.93
C LYS A 24 -16.13 -23.98 -6.33
N ALA A 25 -17.08 -23.71 -7.23
CA ALA A 25 -17.02 -24.17 -8.62
C ALA A 25 -15.83 -23.55 -9.38
N GLU A 26 -15.57 -22.25 -9.21
CA GLU A 26 -14.40 -21.58 -9.80
C GLU A 26 -13.08 -22.23 -9.35
N LEU A 27 -12.94 -22.51 -8.05
CA LEU A 27 -11.74 -23.14 -7.51
C LEU A 27 -11.59 -24.62 -7.93
N GLU A 28 -12.70 -25.31 -8.17
CA GLU A 28 -12.69 -26.67 -8.74
C GLU A 28 -12.25 -26.66 -10.20
N GLU A 29 -12.76 -25.73 -11.01
CA GLU A 29 -12.36 -25.55 -12.41
C GLU A 29 -10.87 -25.20 -12.54
N GLN A 30 -10.35 -24.38 -11.62
CA GLN A 30 -8.92 -24.05 -11.52
C GLN A 30 -8.06 -25.23 -11.01
N GLY A 31 -8.65 -26.37 -10.64
CA GLY A 31 -7.96 -27.53 -10.10
C GLY A 31 -7.36 -27.31 -8.70
N VAL A 32 -7.77 -26.24 -8.02
CA VAL A 32 -7.40 -25.89 -6.65
C VAL A 32 -8.17 -26.76 -5.66
N LEU A 33 -9.42 -27.08 -5.97
CA LEU A 33 -10.24 -28.05 -5.24
C LEU A 33 -10.45 -29.31 -6.07
N ARG A 34 -10.69 -30.44 -5.38
CA ARG A 34 -11.08 -31.70 -6.00
C ARG A 34 -12.27 -32.30 -5.26
N GLU A 35 -13.32 -32.62 -6.00
CA GLU A 35 -14.48 -33.32 -5.46
C GLU A 35 -14.16 -34.81 -5.24
N ARG A 36 -14.56 -35.31 -4.06
CA ARG A 36 -14.61 -36.73 -3.72
C ARG A 36 -15.77 -36.96 -2.75
N ARG A 37 -16.70 -37.83 -3.11
CA ARG A 37 -17.82 -38.25 -2.23
C ARG A 37 -18.61 -37.04 -1.69
N GLN A 38 -18.96 -36.10 -2.55
CA GLN A 38 -19.70 -34.86 -2.27
C GLN A 38 -18.98 -33.91 -1.30
N ARG A 39 -17.66 -34.03 -1.18
CA ARG A 39 -16.81 -33.11 -0.42
C ARG A 39 -15.67 -32.61 -1.29
N TRP A 40 -15.27 -31.36 -1.10
CA TRP A 40 -14.21 -30.71 -1.86
C TRP A 40 -12.95 -30.57 -1.01
N TYR A 41 -11.88 -31.20 -1.47
CA TYR A 41 -10.60 -31.22 -0.80
C TYR A 41 -9.64 -30.27 -1.52
N LEU A 42 -8.76 -29.61 -0.76
CA LEU A 42 -7.68 -28.86 -1.36
C LEU A 42 -6.76 -29.79 -2.18
N SER A 43 -6.33 -29.32 -3.35
CA SER A 43 -5.38 -30.02 -4.20
C SER A 43 -4.08 -30.31 -3.44
N PRO A 44 -3.54 -31.55 -3.49
CA PRO A 44 -2.29 -31.91 -2.82
C PRO A 44 -1.07 -31.11 -3.29
N ARG A 45 -1.18 -30.37 -4.41
CA ARG A 45 -0.15 -29.46 -4.90
C ARG A 45 0.02 -28.21 -4.01
N ILE A 46 -0.94 -27.93 -3.13
CA ILE A 46 -1.00 -26.74 -2.29
C ILE A 46 -0.79 -27.19 -0.85
N ALA A 47 0.45 -27.03 -0.36
CA ALA A 47 0.86 -27.59 0.93
C ALA A 47 0.29 -26.82 2.13
N TYR A 48 0.35 -25.49 2.12
CA TYR A 48 -0.14 -24.65 3.22
C TYR A 48 -0.60 -23.28 2.69
N PRO A 49 -1.90 -23.12 2.36
CA PRO A 49 -2.41 -21.92 1.70
C PRO A 49 -2.31 -20.67 2.58
N ALA A 50 -2.41 -20.82 3.91
CA ALA A 50 -2.37 -19.69 4.84
C ALA A 50 -1.05 -18.91 4.79
N GLN A 51 0.07 -19.57 4.47
CA GLN A 51 1.37 -18.91 4.35
C GLN A 51 1.42 -17.86 3.23
N GLY A 52 0.63 -18.06 2.16
CA GLY A 52 0.55 -17.12 1.05
C GLY A 52 -0.53 -16.04 1.20
N ILE A 53 -1.27 -16.03 2.32
CA ILE A 53 -2.35 -15.07 2.55
C ILE A 53 -1.95 -14.16 3.71
N ASN A 54 -1.62 -12.92 3.37
CA ASN A 54 -1.47 -11.88 4.37
C ASN A 54 -2.83 -11.23 4.62
N ILE A 55 -3.25 -11.16 5.88
CA ILE A 55 -4.57 -10.61 6.28
C ILE A 55 -4.46 -9.10 6.59
N ARG A 56 -3.25 -8.59 6.81
CA ARG A 56 -3.01 -7.24 7.33
C ARG A 56 -2.19 -6.35 6.43
N SER A 57 -1.34 -6.93 5.58
CA SER A 57 -0.47 -6.18 4.69
C SER A 57 -0.86 -6.38 3.23
N THR A 58 -0.70 -5.30 2.46
CA THR A 58 -0.92 -5.29 1.01
C THR A 58 0.23 -5.94 0.24
N SER A 59 1.43 -5.97 0.81
CA SER A 59 2.62 -6.60 0.25
C SER A 59 3.25 -7.52 1.31
N GLY A 60 3.37 -8.83 1.04
CA GLY A 60 3.91 -9.81 2.02
C GLY A 60 5.37 -9.61 2.44
N GLU A 61 5.94 -8.42 2.23
CA GLU A 61 7.34 -8.05 2.38
C GLU A 61 7.49 -7.01 3.47
N ASN A 62 8.45 -7.22 4.36
CA ASN A 62 8.75 -6.32 5.47
C ASN A 62 10.24 -6.03 5.53
N PHE A 63 10.57 -4.92 6.18
CA PHE A 63 11.91 -4.55 6.61
C PHE A 63 12.05 -4.76 8.12
N ALA A 64 13.16 -5.31 8.57
CA ALA A 64 13.51 -5.36 9.98
C ALA A 64 14.14 -4.02 10.40
N VAL A 65 13.84 -3.56 11.61
CA VAL A 65 14.52 -2.40 12.23
C VAL A 65 15.34 -2.93 13.39
N VAL A 66 16.67 -2.77 13.32
CA VAL A 66 17.61 -3.31 14.31
C VAL A 66 18.28 -2.16 15.05
N ASP A 67 18.25 -2.23 16.38
CA ASP A 67 19.03 -1.35 17.24
C ASP A 67 20.50 -1.80 17.25
N THR A 68 21.39 -0.99 16.68
CA THR A 68 22.83 -1.29 16.61
C THR A 68 23.55 -1.19 17.95
N SER A 69 22.95 -0.53 18.95
CA SER A 69 23.54 -0.41 20.30
C SER A 69 23.35 -1.68 21.13
N SER A 70 22.25 -2.40 20.90
CA SER A 70 21.90 -3.63 21.62
C SER A 70 21.93 -4.88 20.74
N ASP A 71 22.13 -4.73 19.43
CA ASP A 71 22.04 -5.77 18.40
C ASP A 71 20.72 -6.54 18.47
N SER A 72 19.62 -5.80 18.67
CA SER A 72 18.28 -6.36 18.88
C SER A 72 17.27 -5.86 17.85
N LEU A 73 16.32 -6.73 17.50
CA LEU A 73 15.20 -6.37 16.63
C LEU A 73 14.22 -5.50 17.41
N LEU A 74 13.99 -4.28 16.92
CA LEU A 74 12.97 -3.37 17.46
C LEU A 74 11.59 -3.75 16.92
N GLU A 75 11.43 -3.74 15.59
CA GLU A 75 10.15 -3.95 14.92
C GLU A 75 10.34 -4.42 13.47
N THR A 76 9.24 -4.79 12.82
CA THR A 76 9.16 -5.01 11.37
C THR A 76 8.20 -4.00 10.73
N VAL A 77 8.67 -3.29 9.70
CA VAL A 77 7.90 -2.28 8.96
C VAL A 77 7.51 -2.83 7.58
N GLU A 78 6.28 -2.59 7.12
CA GLU A 78 5.85 -3.03 5.78
C GLU A 78 6.67 -2.34 4.69
N ALA A 79 7.06 -3.08 3.64
CA ALA A 79 7.86 -2.55 2.55
C ALA A 79 7.23 -1.30 1.90
N SER A 80 5.90 -1.25 1.77
CA SER A 80 5.15 -0.15 1.16
C SER A 80 5.30 1.20 1.88
N VAL A 81 5.69 1.20 3.15
CA VAL A 81 5.90 2.43 3.96
C VAL A 81 7.32 2.58 4.48
N ALA A 82 8.18 1.60 4.23
CA ALA A 82 9.55 1.55 4.76
C ALA A 82 10.35 2.82 4.43
N PHE A 83 10.34 3.26 3.17
CA PHE A 83 11.15 4.42 2.77
C PHE A 83 10.66 5.75 3.35
N PHE A 84 9.42 5.80 3.85
CA PHE A 84 8.88 6.97 4.54
C PHE A 84 9.28 7.05 6.01
N GLN A 85 9.52 5.89 6.64
CA GLN A 85 9.71 5.80 8.09
C GLN A 85 11.14 5.47 8.49
N ILE A 86 11.84 4.66 7.68
CA ILE A 86 13.13 4.05 8.01
C ILE A 86 14.17 4.28 6.90
N HIS A 87 14.10 5.43 6.23
CA HIS A 87 15.17 5.87 5.35
C HIS A 87 16.42 6.27 6.16
N PRO A 88 17.63 6.23 5.56
CA PRO A 88 18.82 6.79 6.20
C PRO A 88 18.60 8.24 6.62
N GLY A 89 18.94 8.57 7.87
CA GLY A 89 18.72 9.88 8.48
C GLY A 89 17.36 10.08 9.13
N ALA A 90 16.43 9.11 9.05
CA ALA A 90 15.12 9.19 9.68
C ALA A 90 15.21 9.17 11.22
N ILE A 91 14.36 9.96 11.89
CA ILE A 91 14.07 9.77 13.31
C ILE A 91 12.88 8.82 13.42
N TYR A 92 13.16 7.58 13.79
CA TYR A 92 12.19 6.52 13.99
C TYR A 92 11.77 6.45 15.47
N LEU A 93 10.47 6.47 15.74
CA LEU A 93 9.94 6.40 17.09
C LEU A 93 9.43 4.99 17.38
N HIS A 94 10.02 4.31 18.35
CA HIS A 94 9.60 2.99 18.78
C HIS A 94 9.25 3.01 20.27
N GLN A 95 7.96 2.79 20.59
CA GLN A 95 7.43 2.77 21.97
C GLN A 95 7.77 4.02 22.80
N GLY A 96 7.87 5.19 22.15
CA GLY A 96 8.18 6.46 22.79
C GLY A 96 9.67 6.79 22.85
N GLU A 97 10.54 5.84 22.51
CA GLU A 97 11.99 6.05 22.40
C GLU A 97 12.37 6.40 20.96
N SER A 98 13.25 7.38 20.79
CA SER A 98 13.68 7.87 19.48
C SER A 98 14.96 7.19 19.04
N TYR A 99 14.99 6.78 17.78
CA TYR A 99 16.15 6.16 17.12
C TYR A 99 16.48 6.92 15.84
N LEU A 100 17.77 7.14 15.59
CA LEU A 100 18.25 7.63 14.31
C LEU A 100 18.57 6.43 13.42
N VAL A 101 17.93 6.35 12.26
CA VAL A 101 18.27 5.35 11.24
C VAL A 101 19.57 5.76 10.57
N THR A 102 20.62 4.97 10.75
CA THR A 102 21.96 5.27 10.23
C THR A 102 22.18 4.67 8.85
N ASP A 103 21.57 3.52 8.56
CA ASP A 103 21.69 2.82 7.28
C ASP A 103 20.42 2.02 6.94
N LEU A 104 20.18 1.82 5.64
CA LEU A 104 19.08 1.01 5.13
C LEU A 104 19.61 0.04 4.07
N ASP A 105 19.78 -1.22 4.47
CA ASP A 105 20.16 -2.31 3.58
C ASP A 105 18.93 -2.83 2.83
N LEU A 106 18.80 -2.41 1.57
CA LEU A 106 17.72 -2.82 0.69
C LEU A 106 17.79 -4.30 0.27
N ALA A 107 19.00 -4.88 0.22
CA ALA A 107 19.19 -6.26 -0.20
C ALA A 107 18.76 -7.22 0.91
N ASN A 108 19.14 -6.92 2.16
CA ASN A 108 18.76 -7.69 3.33
C ASN A 108 17.46 -7.22 3.99
N ARG A 109 16.87 -6.13 3.49
CA ARG A 109 15.66 -5.49 4.03
C ARG A 109 15.78 -5.17 5.52
N THR A 110 16.88 -4.54 5.89
CA THR A 110 17.17 -4.21 7.29
C THR A 110 17.57 -2.74 7.41
N ALA A 111 16.87 -2.01 8.27
CA ALA A 111 17.26 -0.68 8.72
C ALA A 111 18.04 -0.79 10.01
N TYR A 112 19.18 -0.13 10.08
CA TYR A 112 20.02 -0.04 11.26
C TYR A 112 19.77 1.29 11.94
N ALA A 113 19.47 1.24 13.24
CA ALA A 113 19.06 2.40 14.01
C ALA A 113 19.83 2.47 15.33
N GLU A 114 20.13 3.67 15.80
CA GLU A 114 20.78 3.91 17.09
C GLU A 114 19.92 4.82 17.98
N PRO A 115 19.89 4.62 19.31
CA PRO A 115 19.16 5.51 20.21
C PRO A 115 19.63 6.95 20.07
N THR A 116 18.69 7.89 20.03
CA THR A 116 19.01 9.32 19.84
C THR A 116 18.17 10.23 20.74
N THR A 117 18.75 11.36 21.11
CA THR A 117 18.09 12.43 21.87
C THR A 117 17.82 13.66 21.00
N ALA A 118 17.79 13.47 19.67
CA ALA A 118 17.50 14.52 18.71
C ALA A 118 16.21 15.27 19.06
N SER A 119 16.27 16.61 19.10
CA SER A 119 15.13 17.48 19.39
C SER A 119 14.33 17.85 18.14
N TYR A 120 14.36 16.99 17.11
CA TYR A 120 13.71 17.17 15.83
C TYR A 120 13.13 15.85 15.35
N TYR A 121 12.18 15.92 14.43
CA TYR A 121 11.67 14.76 13.70
C TYR A 121 11.91 14.93 12.20
N THR A 122 11.80 13.84 11.45
CA THR A 122 11.97 13.84 10.00
C THR A 122 10.64 13.80 9.27
N GLN A 123 10.55 14.55 8.18
CA GLN A 123 9.42 14.52 7.25
C GLN A 123 9.94 14.28 5.84
N THR A 124 9.50 13.22 5.18
CA THR A 124 9.93 12.91 3.82
C THR A 124 9.48 13.94 2.80
N LYS A 125 10.23 14.00 1.70
CA LYS A 125 9.88 14.67 0.46
C LYS A 125 9.71 13.58 -0.57
N GLU A 126 8.49 13.44 -1.06
CA GLU A 126 8.12 12.42 -2.04
C GLU A 126 7.68 13.03 -3.36
N ILE A 127 7.88 12.25 -4.42
CA ILE A 127 7.31 12.51 -5.75
C ILE A 127 6.42 11.32 -6.09
N GLU A 128 5.16 11.61 -6.39
CA GLU A 128 4.18 10.63 -6.83
C GLU A 128 3.91 10.78 -8.32
N TYR A 129 3.84 9.64 -9.02
CA TYR A 129 3.48 9.56 -10.43
C TYR A 129 2.43 8.47 -10.64
N LEU A 130 1.32 8.82 -11.29
CA LEU A 130 0.27 7.88 -11.65
C LEU A 130 0.25 7.65 -13.16
N ARG A 131 0.22 6.38 -13.56
CA ARG A 131 0.08 5.95 -14.95
C ARG A 131 -1.14 5.07 -15.14
N ILE A 132 -1.95 5.39 -16.15
CA ILE A 132 -3.01 4.49 -16.61
C ILE A 132 -2.36 3.35 -17.41
N VAL A 133 -2.48 2.12 -16.93
CA VAL A 133 -1.95 0.93 -17.59
C VAL A 133 -2.96 0.40 -18.59
N LYS A 134 -4.23 0.26 -18.17
CA LYS A 134 -5.29 -0.32 -18.99
C LYS A 134 -6.66 0.17 -18.58
N ARG A 135 -7.51 0.49 -19.55
CA ARG A 135 -8.92 0.84 -19.34
C ARG A 135 -9.77 -0.42 -19.49
N THR A 136 -10.53 -0.77 -18.45
CA THR A 136 -11.35 -1.99 -18.42
C THR A 136 -12.81 -1.70 -18.69
N ARG A 137 -13.35 -0.60 -18.14
CA ARG A 137 -14.73 -0.14 -18.39
C ARG A 137 -14.77 1.37 -18.56
N SER A 138 -15.79 1.86 -19.24
CA SER A 138 -16.11 3.27 -19.28
C SER A 138 -17.61 3.49 -19.34
N ARG A 139 -18.10 4.58 -18.75
CA ARG A 139 -19.49 4.98 -18.80
C ARG A 139 -19.59 6.51 -18.91
N SER A 140 -20.48 6.98 -19.77
CA SER A 140 -20.86 8.40 -19.78
C SER A 140 -21.88 8.68 -18.67
N CYS A 141 -21.59 9.68 -17.84
CA CYS A 141 -22.41 10.15 -16.73
C CYS A 141 -22.64 11.65 -16.92
N GLY A 142 -23.74 12.01 -17.59
CA GLY A 142 -24.00 13.40 -17.97
C GLY A 142 -22.92 13.92 -18.94
N LEU A 143 -22.26 15.01 -18.57
CA LEU A 143 -21.18 15.61 -19.36
C LEU A 143 -19.84 14.89 -19.19
N VAL A 144 -19.68 14.05 -18.16
CA VAL A 144 -18.41 13.46 -17.76
C VAL A 144 -18.31 12.01 -18.23
N LYS A 145 -17.10 11.57 -18.59
CA LYS A 145 -16.82 10.16 -18.84
C LYS A 145 -16.03 9.56 -17.68
N VAL A 146 -16.58 8.50 -17.10
CA VAL A 146 -16.00 7.77 -15.98
C VAL A 146 -15.37 6.49 -16.49
N TYR A 147 -14.22 6.11 -15.94
CA TYR A 147 -13.44 4.95 -16.32
C TYR A 147 -13.09 4.12 -15.11
N LEU A 148 -13.01 2.80 -15.33
CA LEU A 148 -12.45 1.84 -14.39
C LEU A 148 -11.33 1.10 -15.10
N GLY A 149 -10.19 0.95 -14.46
CA GLY A 149 -9.05 0.31 -15.08
C GLY A 149 -7.86 0.10 -14.15
N GLU A 150 -6.86 -0.57 -14.68
CA GLU A 150 -5.59 -0.82 -14.01
C GLU A 150 -4.71 0.44 -14.14
N VAL A 151 -4.14 0.85 -13.01
CA VAL A 151 -3.19 1.95 -12.91
C VAL A 151 -1.95 1.49 -12.15
N GLU A 152 -0.86 2.19 -12.34
CA GLU A 152 0.36 2.03 -11.56
C GLU A 152 0.68 3.36 -10.90
N VAL A 153 0.76 3.34 -9.56
CA VAL A 153 1.22 4.47 -8.76
C VAL A 153 2.68 4.23 -8.44
N THR A 154 3.52 5.22 -8.71
CA THR A 154 4.95 5.18 -8.40
C THR A 154 5.24 6.29 -7.39
N ASN A 155 5.78 5.92 -6.23
CA ASN A 155 6.21 6.88 -5.22
C ASN A 155 7.73 6.81 -5.05
N THR A 156 8.40 7.95 -5.01
CA THR A 156 9.85 8.05 -4.77
C THR A 156 10.12 9.04 -3.65
N VAL A 157 10.76 8.56 -2.58
CA VAL A 157 11.28 9.42 -1.51
C VAL A 157 12.62 10.01 -1.97
N VAL A 158 12.61 11.29 -2.32
CA VAL A 158 13.76 12.01 -2.91
C VAL A 158 14.57 12.80 -1.88
N GLY A 159 14.11 12.84 -0.64
CA GLY A 159 14.78 13.53 0.45
C GLY A 159 13.90 13.62 1.69
N PHE A 160 14.36 14.35 2.69
CA PHE A 160 13.59 14.64 3.89
C PHE A 160 13.98 15.97 4.51
N LYS A 161 13.09 16.54 5.31
CA LYS A 161 13.30 17.72 6.14
C LYS A 161 13.48 17.29 7.58
N LYS A 162 14.40 17.97 8.28
CA LYS A 162 14.50 17.93 9.74
C LYS A 162 13.66 19.08 10.29
N LYS A 163 12.67 18.77 11.12
CA LYS A 163 11.75 19.75 11.71
C LYS A 163 11.89 19.76 13.23
N ALA A 164 12.16 20.94 13.79
CA ALA A 164 12.25 21.12 15.23
C ALA A 164 10.93 20.74 15.89
N GLN A 165 11.00 19.88 16.91
CA GLN A 165 9.82 19.19 17.46
C GLN A 165 8.76 20.12 18.05
N PHE A 166 9.16 21.28 18.59
CA PHE A 166 8.24 22.22 19.25
C PHE A 166 7.85 23.42 18.38
N THR A 167 8.74 23.86 17.49
CA THR A 167 8.53 25.08 16.69
C THR A 167 8.08 24.79 15.27
N GLU A 168 8.13 23.53 14.82
CA GLU A 168 7.84 23.11 13.45
C GLU A 168 8.78 23.72 12.39
N GLU A 169 9.83 24.42 12.83
CA GLU A 169 10.80 25.07 11.96
C GLU A 169 11.63 24.02 11.22
N VAL A 170 11.81 24.22 9.91
CA VAL A 170 12.70 23.40 9.09
C VAL A 170 14.14 23.80 9.39
N ILE A 171 14.86 22.92 10.09
CA ILE A 171 16.25 23.14 10.52
C ILE A 171 17.27 22.49 9.59
N GLY A 172 16.81 21.70 8.63
CA GLY A 172 17.66 21.06 7.64
C GLY A 172 16.86 20.33 6.57
N GLU A 173 17.51 20.08 5.44
CA GLU A 173 16.97 19.26 4.37
C GLU A 173 18.11 18.44 3.77
N GLU A 174 17.85 17.16 3.53
CA GLU A 174 18.83 16.22 3.01
C GLU A 174 18.22 15.43 1.84
N PRO A 175 18.92 15.34 0.70
CA PRO A 175 18.46 14.53 -0.42
C PRO A 175 18.65 13.04 -0.13
N LEU A 176 17.81 12.22 -0.76
CA LEU A 176 17.88 10.76 -0.72
C LEU A 176 17.85 10.22 -2.14
N ASP A 177 18.52 9.09 -2.34
CA ASP A 177 18.54 8.35 -3.61
C ASP A 177 17.98 6.94 -3.38
N LEU A 178 16.72 6.89 -2.94
CA LEU A 178 16.00 5.63 -2.70
C LEU A 178 15.28 5.19 -3.98
N PRO A 179 15.18 3.87 -4.22
CA PRO A 179 14.50 3.38 -5.42
C PRO A 179 13.00 3.70 -5.37
N PRO A 180 12.36 3.89 -6.54
CA PRO A 180 10.92 4.08 -6.62
C PRO A 180 10.18 2.84 -6.15
N GLN A 181 9.05 3.05 -5.46
CA GLN A 181 8.11 2.01 -5.09
C GLN A 181 6.93 2.02 -6.06
N HIS A 182 6.68 0.89 -6.71
CA HIS A 182 5.60 0.72 -7.66
C HIS A 182 4.43 -0.03 -7.02
N PHE A 183 3.24 0.53 -7.15
CA PHE A 183 2.00 -0.02 -6.62
C PHE A 183 0.98 -0.20 -7.75
N PRO A 184 0.93 -1.40 -8.37
CA PRO A 184 -0.11 -1.75 -9.32
C PRO A 184 -1.46 -1.87 -8.60
N THR A 185 -2.47 -1.14 -9.07
CA THR A 185 -3.81 -1.15 -8.46
C THR A 185 -4.89 -0.90 -9.50
N VAL A 186 -6.15 -0.88 -9.06
CA VAL A 186 -7.31 -0.52 -9.88
C VAL A 186 -7.84 0.81 -9.41
N ALA A 187 -8.06 1.74 -10.34
CA ALA A 187 -8.63 3.03 -10.06
C ALA A 187 -9.95 3.26 -10.81
N LEU A 188 -10.80 4.07 -10.20
CA LEU A 188 -11.92 4.74 -10.83
C LEU A 188 -11.50 6.19 -11.05
N TRP A 189 -11.61 6.71 -12.27
CA TRP A 189 -11.30 8.10 -12.56
C TRP A 189 -12.27 8.68 -13.57
N PHE A 190 -12.28 10.01 -13.71
CA PHE A 190 -13.13 10.69 -14.66
C PHE A 190 -12.40 11.87 -15.31
N ASP A 191 -12.72 12.12 -16.57
CA ASP A 191 -12.19 13.27 -17.30
C ASP A 191 -13.16 14.45 -17.17
N LEU A 192 -12.66 15.62 -16.80
CA LEU A 192 -13.45 16.84 -16.84
C LEU A 192 -13.46 17.41 -18.26
N PRO A 193 -14.64 17.62 -18.88
CA PRO A 193 -14.73 18.22 -20.21
C PRO A 193 -14.13 19.64 -20.21
N PRO A 194 -13.44 20.05 -21.30
CA PRO A 194 -12.88 21.40 -21.41
C PRO A 194 -13.92 22.50 -21.16
N GLU A 195 -15.17 22.29 -21.57
CA GLU A 195 -16.25 23.26 -21.40
C GLU A 195 -16.59 23.53 -19.93
N VAL A 196 -16.38 22.54 -19.05
CA VAL A 196 -16.56 22.70 -17.61
C VAL A 196 -15.41 23.53 -17.04
N ILE A 197 -14.18 23.26 -17.49
CA ILE A 197 -12.98 24.00 -17.06
C ILE A 197 -13.10 25.48 -17.48
N ASP A 198 -13.46 25.72 -18.74
CA ASP A 198 -13.63 27.08 -19.29
C ASP A 198 -14.74 27.87 -18.58
N ARG A 199 -15.80 27.20 -18.13
CA ARG A 199 -16.88 27.84 -17.36
C ARG A 199 -16.39 28.24 -15.97
N LEU A 200 -15.67 27.34 -15.28
CA LEU A 200 -15.13 27.61 -13.95
C LEU A 200 -14.15 28.79 -13.98
N ASP A 201 -13.30 28.85 -15.01
CA ASP A 201 -12.37 29.97 -15.22
C ASP A 201 -13.12 31.30 -15.46
N ARG A 202 -14.13 31.30 -16.33
CA ARG A 202 -14.94 32.49 -16.64
C ARG A 202 -15.70 33.02 -15.42
N GLU A 203 -16.18 32.12 -14.56
CA GLU A 203 -16.89 32.45 -13.33
C GLU A 203 -15.93 32.75 -12.17
N GLN A 204 -14.61 32.72 -12.39
CA GLN A 204 -13.56 32.93 -11.38
C GLN A 204 -13.69 32.00 -10.17
N LEU A 205 -14.11 30.76 -10.42
CA LEU A 205 -14.24 29.72 -9.40
C LEU A 205 -12.92 28.97 -9.23
N ASP A 206 -12.63 28.56 -8.00
CA ASP A 206 -11.41 27.81 -7.69
C ASP A 206 -11.50 26.36 -8.18
N PHE A 207 -10.91 26.11 -9.36
CA PHE A 207 -10.85 24.78 -9.96
C PHE A 207 -10.10 23.77 -9.07
N ALA A 208 -8.96 24.16 -8.51
CA ALA A 208 -8.14 23.28 -7.68
C ALA A 208 -8.83 22.97 -6.35
N GLY A 209 -9.40 23.98 -5.71
CA GLY A 209 -10.21 23.83 -4.51
C GLY A 209 -11.45 22.96 -4.74
N GLY A 210 -12.12 23.10 -5.89
CA GLY A 210 -13.26 22.26 -6.27
C GLY A 210 -12.90 20.80 -6.52
N LEU A 211 -11.75 20.54 -7.15
CA LEU A 211 -11.23 19.19 -7.33
C LEU A 211 -10.91 18.55 -5.97
N HIS A 212 -10.20 19.28 -5.10
CA HIS A 212 -9.88 18.83 -3.75
C HIS A 212 -11.13 18.57 -2.90
N ALA A 213 -12.14 19.44 -2.98
CA ALA A 213 -13.42 19.21 -2.32
C ALA A 213 -14.12 17.93 -2.82
N THR A 214 -13.95 17.58 -4.10
CA THR A 214 -14.50 16.34 -4.68
C THR A 214 -13.75 15.10 -4.21
N GLU A 215 -12.44 15.19 -3.94
CA GLU A 215 -11.65 14.09 -3.38
C GLU A 215 -12.07 13.71 -1.95
N HIS A 216 -12.64 14.67 -1.20
CA HIS A 216 -13.08 14.48 0.18
C HIS A 216 -14.58 14.21 0.35
N ALA A 217 -15.39 14.39 -0.70
CA ALA A 217 -16.85 14.24 -0.68
C ALA A 217 -17.31 12.77 -0.70
#